data_AF-A0A838RT18-F1
#
_entry.id   AF-A0A838RT18-F1
#
_cell.length_a   1.000
_cell.length_b   1.000
_cell.length_c   1.000
_cell.angle_alpha   90.00
_cell.angle_beta   90.00
_cell.angle_gamma   90.00
#
_symmetry.space_group_name_H-M   'P 1'
#
loop_
_entity.id
_entity.type
_entity.pdbx_description
1 polymer ?
#
loop_
_entity_poly.entity_id
_entity_poly.type
_entity_poly.pdbx_seq_one_letter_code
_entity_poly.pdbx_strand_id
1 'polypeptide(L)'
;MSITKLYDLTNQEREKAGLQPLTYNDKLAQAAQQKANDMFAKNYWAHYGPNNENPWQFILGAGYDYEYAGENLAKNFLFSKGVVDAWMNSPTHKENMVRKEYTDIGFAVVNGMLNGEETTLVVQMFGTPQSGIAQVPAKKPETVEKPVVNVQEEIVVNTKPAVLAKNDSKSTIPLVPILFNFNVIFFVFLFVALALDFYFASKLKLIRMNGKSIIHALFIG
;
A
#
# COMPACT_ATOMS: atom_id res chain seq x y z
N MET A 1 3.79 -9.48 5.13
CA MET A 1 3.55 -8.45 4.09
C MET A 1 3.77 -9.05 2.71
N SER A 2 2.95 -8.76 1.69
CA SER A 2 3.24 -9.12 0.29
C SER A 2 2.89 -8.01 -0.69
N ILE A 3 3.64 -7.93 -1.79
CA ILE A 3 3.46 -6.93 -2.86
C ILE A 3 2.12 -7.13 -3.58
N THR A 4 1.79 -8.37 -3.97
CA THR A 4 0.50 -8.68 -4.60
C THR A 4 -0.68 -8.18 -3.77
N LYS A 5 -0.64 -8.38 -2.45
CA LYS A 5 -1.72 -7.91 -1.59
C LYS A 5 -1.78 -6.39 -1.46
N LEU A 6 -0.64 -5.69 -1.46
CA LEU A 6 -0.59 -4.22 -1.47
C LEU A 6 -1.19 -3.67 -2.77
N TYR A 7 -0.82 -4.27 -3.91
CA TYR A 7 -1.35 -3.92 -5.23
C TYR A 7 -2.87 -4.14 -5.31
N ASP A 8 -3.35 -5.33 -4.95
CA ASP A 8 -4.78 -5.66 -5.01
C ASP A 8 -5.61 -4.72 -4.13
N LEU A 9 -5.17 -4.48 -2.89
CA LEU A 9 -5.87 -3.59 -1.96
C LEU A 9 -5.86 -2.14 -2.45
N THR A 10 -4.75 -1.67 -3.04
CA THR A 10 -4.69 -0.33 -3.65
C THR A 10 -5.71 -0.20 -4.77
N ASN A 11 -5.77 -1.19 -5.67
CA ASN A 11 -6.72 -1.17 -6.77
C ASN A 11 -8.18 -1.35 -6.31
N GLN A 12 -8.43 -2.06 -5.21
CA GLN A 12 -9.76 -2.10 -4.58
C GLN A 12 -10.20 -0.72 -4.06
N GLU A 13 -9.30 0.06 -3.46
CA GLU A 13 -9.62 1.43 -3.03
C GLU A 13 -9.88 2.36 -4.21
N ARG A 14 -9.16 2.17 -5.32
CA ARG A 14 -9.40 2.91 -6.57
C ARG A 14 -10.75 2.56 -7.20
N GLU A 15 -11.10 1.28 -7.25
CA GLU A 15 -12.39 0.82 -7.76
C GLU A 15 -13.55 1.39 -6.93
N LYS A 16 -13.46 1.40 -5.60
CA LYS A 16 -14.43 2.05 -4.71
C LYS A 16 -14.59 3.55 -4.99
N ALA A 17 -13.52 4.21 -5.45
CA ALA A 17 -13.53 5.60 -5.86
C ALA A 17 -13.99 5.82 -7.32
N GLY A 18 -14.40 4.76 -8.03
CA GLY A 18 -14.82 4.82 -9.44
C GLY A 18 -13.67 5.04 -10.41
N LEU A 19 -12.44 4.69 -10.03
CA LEU A 19 -11.24 4.86 -10.84
C LEU A 19 -10.82 3.53 -11.46
N GLN A 20 -10.12 3.63 -12.60
CA GLN A 20 -9.49 2.47 -13.21
C GLN A 20 -8.36 1.93 -12.32
N PRO A 21 -8.17 0.60 -12.28
CA PRO A 21 -7.04 0.00 -11.60
C PRO A 21 -5.73 0.44 -12.26
N LEU A 22 -4.69 0.62 -11.44
CA LEU A 22 -3.33 0.88 -11.91
C LEU A 22 -2.71 -0.40 -12.44
N THR A 23 -1.86 -0.29 -13.45
CA THR A 23 -1.07 -1.39 -14.01
C THR A 23 0.22 -1.55 -13.22
N TYR A 24 0.55 -2.78 -12.82
CA TYR A 24 1.84 -3.03 -12.16
C TYR A 24 2.99 -2.83 -13.17
N ASN A 25 4.00 -2.05 -12.79
CA ASN A 25 5.13 -1.70 -13.65
C ASN A 25 6.47 -2.04 -12.97
N ASP A 26 7.26 -2.91 -13.61
CA ASP A 26 8.52 -3.40 -13.05
C ASP A 26 9.58 -2.30 -12.87
N LYS A 27 9.57 -1.26 -13.71
CA LYS A 27 10.51 -0.13 -13.56
C LYS A 27 10.18 0.69 -12.31
N LEU A 28 8.89 0.92 -12.04
CA LEU A 28 8.47 1.59 -10.81
C LEU A 28 8.76 0.72 -9.57
N ALA A 29 8.64 -0.61 -9.67
CA ALA A 29 9.03 -1.52 -8.60
C ALA A 29 10.54 -1.48 -8.33
N GLN A 30 11.35 -1.43 -9.39
CA GLN A 30 12.80 -1.25 -9.29
C GLN A 30 13.15 0.10 -8.65
N ALA A 31 12.47 1.19 -9.05
CA ALA A 31 12.64 2.51 -8.45
C ALA A 31 12.31 2.50 -6.94
N ALA A 32 11.20 1.86 -6.56
CA ALA A 32 10.81 1.69 -5.16
C ALA A 32 11.87 0.92 -4.35
N GLN A 33 12.44 -0.13 -4.93
CA GLN A 33 13.51 -0.92 -4.30
C GLN A 33 14.79 -0.10 -4.12
N GLN A 34 15.19 0.67 -5.14
CA GLN A 34 16.37 1.55 -5.08
C GLN A 34 16.20 2.64 -4.01
N LYS A 35 15.02 3.25 -3.94
CA LYS A 35 14.67 4.23 -2.91
C LYS A 35 14.73 3.65 -1.50
N ALA A 36 14.16 2.46 -1.29
CA ALA A 36 14.23 1.76 0.00
C ALA A 36 15.68 1.46 0.42
N ASN A 37 16.50 0.98 -0.54
CA ASN A 37 17.91 0.71 -0.30
C ASN A 37 18.69 1.99 0.03
N ASP A 38 18.40 3.10 -0.65
CA ASP A 38 19.03 4.40 -0.36
C ASP A 38 18.68 4.90 1.05
N MET A 39 17.42 4.77 1.47
CA MET A 39 16.97 5.09 2.84
C MET A 39 17.73 4.32 3.91
N PHE A 40 17.96 3.02 3.71
CA PHE A 40 18.77 2.23 4.63
C PHE A 40 20.26 2.59 4.56
N ALA A 41 20.82 2.68 3.35
CA ALA A 41 22.25 2.92 3.15
C ALA A 41 22.71 4.27 3.72
N LYS A 42 21.87 5.30 3.59
CA LYS A 42 22.15 6.65 4.12
C LYS A 42 21.47 6.92 5.46
N ASN A 43 20.79 5.91 6.03
CA ASN A 43 20.15 5.95 7.33
C ASN A 43 19.17 7.14 7.52
N TYR A 44 18.15 7.25 6.66
CA TYR A 44 17.14 8.31 6.73
C TYR A 44 15.71 7.82 6.45
N TRP A 45 14.71 8.57 6.92
CA TRP A 45 13.29 8.31 6.70
C TRP A 45 12.59 9.55 6.16
N ALA A 46 12.68 9.76 4.85
CA ALA A 46 12.06 10.90 4.17
C ALA A 46 11.90 10.68 2.66
N HIS A 47 11.03 11.47 2.04
CA HIS A 47 10.86 11.52 0.57
C HIS A 47 12.14 12.00 -0.12
N TYR A 48 12.77 13.06 0.42
CA TYR A 48 14.04 13.58 -0.08
C TYR A 48 15.22 12.96 0.68
N GLY A 49 16.33 12.76 -0.02
CA GLY A 49 17.57 12.33 0.61
C GLY A 49 18.18 13.42 1.52
N PRO A 50 19.18 13.05 2.35
CA PRO A 50 19.81 13.97 3.30
C PRO A 50 20.50 15.18 2.65
N ASN A 51 20.82 15.10 1.35
CA ASN A 51 21.37 16.21 0.57
C ASN A 51 20.32 16.81 -0.39
N ASN A 52 19.04 16.69 -0.06
CA ASN A 52 17.89 17.07 -0.90
C ASN A 52 17.79 16.32 -2.23
N GLU A 53 18.32 15.10 -2.32
CA GLU A 53 18.15 14.28 -3.52
C GLU A 53 16.66 13.99 -3.76
N ASN A 54 16.21 14.24 -4.99
CA ASN A 54 14.80 14.14 -5.36
C ASN A 54 14.39 12.66 -5.54
N PRO A 55 13.26 12.18 -4.96
CA PRO A 55 12.81 10.81 -5.14
C PRO A 55 12.60 10.40 -6.61
N TRP A 56 12.31 11.34 -7.51
CA TRP A 56 12.08 11.05 -8.91
C TRP A 56 13.33 10.59 -9.66
N GLN A 57 14.52 10.80 -9.10
CA GLN A 57 15.75 10.26 -9.67
C GLN A 57 15.72 8.73 -9.75
N PHE A 58 15.03 8.05 -8.82
CA PHE A 58 14.94 6.59 -8.82
C PHE A 58 14.00 6.10 -9.92
N ILE A 59 12.92 6.84 -10.20
CA ILE A 59 11.99 6.55 -11.29
C ILE A 59 12.70 6.72 -12.65
N LEU A 60 13.39 7.84 -12.85
CA LEU A 60 14.19 8.08 -14.07
C LEU A 60 15.37 7.10 -14.19
N GLY A 61 16.05 6.82 -13.08
CA GLY A 61 17.17 5.89 -13.02
C GLY A 61 16.78 4.43 -13.33
N ALA A 62 15.52 4.05 -13.08
CA ALA A 62 14.95 2.77 -13.51
C ALA A 62 14.46 2.78 -14.98
N GLY A 63 14.66 3.89 -15.70
CA GLY A 63 14.28 4.06 -17.11
C GLY A 63 12.78 4.26 -17.33
N TYR A 64 12.06 4.79 -16.34
CA TYR A 64 10.66 5.17 -16.46
C TYR A 64 10.55 6.69 -16.67
N ASP A 65 10.37 7.11 -17.92
CA ASP A 65 10.08 8.50 -18.25
C ASP A 65 8.62 8.80 -17.90
N TYR A 66 8.37 9.85 -17.14
CA TYR A 66 7.04 10.13 -16.58
C TYR A 66 6.53 11.52 -16.90
N GLU A 67 5.21 11.64 -17.07
CA GLU A 67 4.47 12.90 -17.05
C GLU A 67 4.04 13.25 -15.62
N TYR A 68 3.57 12.23 -14.88
CA TYR A 68 3.22 12.32 -13.47
C TYR A 68 3.95 11.26 -12.67
N ALA A 69 4.39 11.61 -11.47
CA ALA A 69 5.01 10.69 -10.51
C ALA A 69 4.51 10.98 -9.10
N GLY A 70 4.48 9.93 -8.27
CA GLY A 70 4.07 10.00 -6.86
C GLY A 70 4.78 8.96 -6.02
N GLU A 71 4.86 9.21 -4.71
CA GLU A 71 5.46 8.30 -3.74
C GLU A 71 4.63 8.26 -2.47
N ASN A 72 4.38 7.05 -1.97
CA ASN A 72 3.91 6.81 -0.62
C ASN A 72 4.93 5.94 0.13
N LEU A 73 5.17 6.29 1.40
CA LEU A 73 6.10 5.59 2.28
C LEU A 73 5.36 5.06 3.50
N ALA A 74 5.71 3.86 3.94
CA ALA A 74 5.27 3.30 5.22
C ALA A 74 6.39 2.48 5.87
N LYS A 75 6.39 2.39 7.20
CA LYS A 75 7.35 1.56 7.93
C LYS A 75 6.72 0.83 9.10
N ASN A 76 7.27 -0.33 9.45
CA ASN A 76 6.93 -1.12 10.65
C ASN A 76 5.45 -1.55 10.74
N PHE A 77 4.86 -1.87 9.58
CA PHE A 77 3.55 -2.52 9.52
C PHE A 77 3.70 -4.03 9.45
N LEU A 78 2.81 -4.74 10.15
CA LEU A 78 2.80 -6.22 10.16
C LEU A 78 2.17 -6.82 8.89
N PHE A 79 1.15 -6.16 8.34
CA PHE A 79 0.33 -6.69 7.25
C PHE A 79 -0.05 -5.63 6.21
N SER A 80 -0.19 -6.04 4.95
CA SER A 80 -0.45 -5.17 3.80
C SER A 80 -1.72 -4.33 3.96
N LYS A 81 -2.76 -4.88 4.58
CA LYS A 81 -4.00 -4.14 4.85
C LYS A 81 -3.78 -2.94 5.76
N GLY A 82 -2.94 -3.07 6.80
CA GLY A 82 -2.65 -1.99 7.72
C GLY A 82 -1.93 -0.84 7.03
N VAL A 83 -1.03 -1.15 6.09
CA VAL A 83 -0.35 -0.14 5.25
C VAL A 83 -1.37 0.65 4.42
N VAL A 84 -2.21 -0.06 3.66
CA VAL A 84 -3.21 0.57 2.79
C VAL A 84 -4.24 1.37 3.59
N ASP A 85 -4.74 0.81 4.70
CA ASP A 85 -5.67 1.51 5.60
C ASP A 85 -5.02 2.81 6.14
N ALA A 86 -3.75 2.76 6.55
CA ALA A 86 -3.03 3.93 7.06
C ALA A 86 -2.84 5.00 5.98
N TRP A 87 -2.49 4.62 4.74
CA TRP A 87 -2.41 5.56 3.63
C TRP A 87 -3.79 6.16 3.29
N MET A 88 -4.86 5.36 3.28
CA MET A 88 -6.21 5.88 3.02
C MET A 88 -6.74 6.80 4.12
N ASN A 89 -6.28 6.63 5.36
CA ASN A 89 -6.63 7.50 6.49
C ASN A 89 -5.78 8.78 6.56
N SER A 90 -4.73 8.90 5.74
CA SER A 90 -3.88 10.08 5.68
C SER A 90 -4.20 10.90 4.42
N PRO A 91 -4.62 12.18 4.54
CA PRO A 91 -5.03 12.97 3.38
C PRO A 91 -4.01 12.99 2.24
N THR A 92 -2.74 13.26 2.53
CA THR A 92 -1.68 13.37 1.52
C THR A 92 -1.35 12.02 0.86
N HIS A 93 -1.36 10.91 1.61
CA HIS A 93 -1.13 9.59 1.03
C HIS A 93 -2.34 9.12 0.22
N LYS A 94 -3.55 9.38 0.71
CA LYS A 94 -4.81 9.09 0.01
C LYS A 94 -4.87 9.81 -1.33
N GLU A 95 -4.46 11.08 -1.39
CA GLU A 95 -4.37 11.84 -2.65
C GLU A 95 -3.59 11.07 -3.71
N ASN A 96 -2.46 10.45 -3.36
CA ASN A 96 -1.73 9.58 -4.31
C ASN A 96 -2.52 8.30 -4.66
N MET A 97 -3.09 7.62 -3.67
CA MET A 97 -3.81 6.34 -3.87
C MET A 97 -4.96 6.49 -4.89
N VAL A 98 -5.69 7.61 -4.85
CA VAL A 98 -6.84 7.88 -5.71
C VAL A 98 -6.59 8.99 -6.74
N ARG A 99 -5.33 9.30 -7.05
CA ARG A 99 -5.02 10.26 -8.11
C ARG A 99 -5.44 9.68 -9.46
N LYS A 100 -6.14 10.48 -10.27
CA LYS A 100 -6.71 10.03 -11.55
C LYS A 100 -5.66 9.92 -12.65
N GLU A 101 -4.65 10.77 -12.58
CA GLU A 101 -3.60 10.88 -13.58
C GLU A 101 -2.70 9.65 -13.62
N TYR A 102 -2.44 9.02 -12.47
CA TYR A 102 -1.61 7.81 -12.40
C TYR A 102 -2.26 6.64 -13.13
N THR A 103 -1.45 5.95 -13.93
CA THR A 103 -1.83 4.75 -14.69
C THR A 103 -1.05 3.52 -14.25
N ASP A 104 0.15 3.72 -13.70
CA ASP A 104 1.09 2.68 -13.32
C ASP A 104 1.45 2.75 -11.83
N ILE A 105 1.86 1.60 -11.29
CA ILE A 105 2.27 1.46 -9.90
C ILE A 105 3.40 0.44 -9.74
N GLY A 106 4.27 0.66 -8.77
CA GLY A 106 5.29 -0.30 -8.33
C GLY A 106 5.49 -0.26 -6.83
N PHE A 107 5.95 -1.36 -6.26
CA PHE A 107 6.19 -1.48 -4.82
C PHE A 107 7.53 -2.12 -4.51
N ALA A 108 8.06 -1.79 -3.35
CA ALA A 108 9.11 -2.57 -2.68
C ALA A 108 8.78 -2.73 -1.20
N VAL A 109 9.08 -3.92 -0.67
CA VAL A 109 9.01 -4.23 0.76
C VAL A 109 10.39 -4.72 1.18
N VAL A 110 11.08 -3.95 2.00
CA VAL A 110 12.51 -4.17 2.28
C VAL A 110 12.75 -4.11 3.77
N ASN A 111 13.42 -5.14 4.30
CA ASN A 111 13.87 -5.16 5.69
C ASN A 111 15.31 -4.65 5.77
N GLY A 112 15.61 -3.90 6.82
CA GLY A 112 16.95 -3.39 7.07
C GLY A 112 17.06 -2.74 8.44
N MET A 113 18.24 -2.18 8.71
CA MET A 113 18.50 -1.43 9.94
C MET A 113 18.35 0.06 9.67
N LEU A 114 17.48 0.72 10.44
CA LEU A 114 17.30 2.17 10.35
C LEU A 114 17.37 2.75 11.77
N ASN A 115 18.28 3.70 11.98
CA ASN A 115 18.58 4.31 13.28
C ASN A 115 18.87 3.29 14.38
N GLY A 116 19.49 2.16 14.03
CA GLY A 116 19.83 1.09 14.97
C GLY A 116 18.68 0.11 15.29
N GLU A 117 17.53 0.25 14.64
CA GLU A 117 16.38 -0.63 14.81
C GLU A 117 16.08 -1.45 13.54
N GLU A 118 15.72 -2.72 13.71
CA GLU A 118 15.16 -3.51 12.62
C GLU A 118 13.87 -2.86 12.14
N THR A 119 13.82 -2.54 10.85
CA THR A 119 12.72 -1.80 10.25
C THR A 119 12.33 -2.46 8.94
N THR A 120 11.02 -2.63 8.73
CA THR A 120 10.46 -2.97 7.41
C THR A 120 9.98 -1.70 6.75
N LEU A 121 10.55 -1.36 5.59
CA LEU A 121 10.09 -0.26 4.75
C LEU A 121 9.17 -0.78 3.63
N VAL A 122 8.10 -0.04 3.37
CA VAL A 122 7.24 -0.19 2.21
C VAL A 122 7.31 1.10 1.41
N VAL A 123 7.75 0.99 0.16
CA VAL A 123 7.81 2.10 -0.80
C VAL A 123 6.82 1.78 -1.91
N GLN A 124 5.94 2.73 -2.20
CA GLN A 124 4.98 2.66 -3.29
C GLN A 124 5.26 3.83 -4.23
N MET A 125 5.56 3.51 -5.49
CA MET A 125 5.81 4.48 -6.56
C MET A 125 4.64 4.45 -7.54
N PHE A 126 4.21 5.63 -7.96
CA PHE A 126 3.17 5.83 -8.96
C PHE A 126 3.76 6.52 -10.18
N GLY A 127 3.18 6.24 -11.34
CA GLY A 127 3.61 6.87 -12.59
C GLY A 127 2.50 7.00 -13.61
N THR A 128 2.68 7.96 -14.50
CA THR A 128 2.05 8.01 -15.81
C THR A 128 3.19 8.18 -16.81
N PRO A 129 3.34 7.28 -17.78
CA PRO A 129 4.48 7.36 -18.68
C PRO A 129 4.35 8.64 -19.50
N GLN A 130 5.48 9.29 -19.76
CA GLN A 130 5.47 10.44 -20.65
C GLN A 130 4.93 10.01 -22.01
N SER A 131 3.82 10.60 -22.44
CA SER A 131 3.28 10.37 -23.78
C SER A 131 4.32 10.82 -24.80
N GLY A 132 5.06 9.87 -25.36
CA GLY A 132 5.98 10.17 -26.45
C GLY A 132 5.17 10.72 -27.63
N ILE A 133 5.62 11.84 -28.21
CA ILE A 133 5.57 11.94 -29.67
C ILE A 133 6.16 10.62 -30.15
N ALA A 134 5.39 9.87 -30.93
CA ALA A 134 5.66 8.50 -31.36
C ALA A 134 7.16 8.24 -31.45
N GLN A 135 7.64 7.22 -30.73
CA GLN A 135 8.86 6.55 -31.15
C GLN A 135 8.66 6.23 -32.63
N VAL A 136 9.38 6.94 -33.50
CA VAL A 136 9.51 6.54 -34.90
C VAL A 136 9.93 5.09 -34.83
N PRO A 137 9.16 4.15 -35.41
CA PRO A 137 9.50 2.75 -35.34
C PRO A 137 10.92 2.62 -35.89
N ALA A 138 11.84 2.10 -35.09
CA ALA A 138 13.14 1.71 -35.58
C ALA A 138 12.89 0.79 -36.78
N LYS A 139 13.23 1.27 -37.98
CA LYS A 139 13.13 0.53 -39.23
C LYS A 139 13.94 -0.75 -39.06
N LYS A 140 13.26 -1.85 -38.74
CA LYS A 140 13.82 -3.19 -38.81
C LYS A 140 14.19 -3.44 -40.29
N PRO A 141 15.40 -3.91 -40.61
CA PRO A 141 15.77 -4.18 -41.99
C PRO A 141 14.79 -5.17 -42.62
N GLU A 142 14.23 -4.77 -43.75
CA GLU A 142 13.49 -5.65 -44.64
C GLU A 142 14.37 -6.82 -45.02
N THR A 143 13.86 -8.04 -44.86
CA THR A 143 14.35 -9.20 -45.60
C THR A 143 13.14 -9.82 -46.28
N VAL A 144 13.18 -9.74 -47.61
CA VAL A 144 12.21 -10.19 -48.60
C VAL A 144 12.09 -11.73 -48.58
N GLU A 145 10.90 -12.22 -48.16
CA GLU A 145 9.97 -13.12 -48.89
C GLU A 145 10.45 -14.57 -49.27
N LYS A 146 9.67 -15.67 -49.28
CA LYS A 146 8.25 -15.96 -49.64
C LYS A 146 7.74 -17.30 -49.02
N PRO A 147 6.65 -17.99 -49.47
CA PRO A 147 5.43 -18.21 -48.67
C PRO A 147 4.98 -19.69 -48.53
N VAL A 148 4.35 -20.11 -47.43
CA VAL A 148 3.65 -21.42 -47.42
C VAL A 148 2.35 -21.39 -46.60
N VAL A 149 1.25 -21.29 -47.35
CA VAL A 149 -0.01 -22.07 -47.30
C VAL A 149 -0.73 -22.29 -45.95
N ASN A 150 -1.95 -21.75 -45.95
CA ASN A 150 -3.13 -22.00 -45.12
C ASN A 150 -3.57 -23.48 -45.05
N VAL A 151 -3.86 -24.01 -43.85
CA VAL A 151 -4.88 -25.04 -43.65
C VAL A 151 -5.61 -24.79 -42.33
N GLN A 152 -6.93 -24.68 -42.43
CA GLN A 152 -7.92 -24.71 -41.36
C GLN A 152 -8.17 -26.16 -40.93
N GLU A 153 -8.42 -26.42 -39.64
CA GLU A 153 -9.28 -27.55 -39.25
C GLU A 153 -9.95 -27.30 -37.88
N GLU A 154 -11.28 -27.30 -37.90
CA GLU A 154 -12.20 -27.45 -36.77
C GLU A 154 -12.14 -28.87 -36.19
N ILE A 155 -12.23 -29.03 -34.87
CA ILE A 155 -12.96 -30.17 -34.28
C ILE A 155 -13.74 -29.71 -33.03
N VAL A 156 -15.06 -29.79 -33.14
CA VAL A 156 -16.07 -29.68 -32.08
C VAL A 156 -16.32 -31.07 -31.49
N VAL A 157 -16.28 -31.25 -30.16
CA VAL A 157 -17.20 -32.19 -29.45
C VAL A 157 -17.47 -31.71 -28.03
N ASN A 158 -18.75 -31.50 -27.77
CA ASN A 158 -19.39 -31.25 -26.47
C ASN A 158 -19.85 -32.58 -25.87
N THR A 159 -19.68 -32.83 -24.57
CA THR A 159 -20.64 -33.62 -23.77
C THR A 159 -20.49 -33.37 -22.26
N LYS A 160 -21.54 -32.79 -21.66
CA LYS A 160 -21.94 -32.95 -20.26
C LYS A 160 -22.63 -34.33 -20.10
N PRO A 161 -22.58 -34.96 -18.91
CA PRO A 161 -23.82 -35.15 -18.16
C PRO A 161 -23.68 -34.90 -16.64
N ALA A 162 -24.80 -34.50 -16.03
CA ALA A 162 -25.00 -34.37 -14.59
C ALA A 162 -25.59 -35.66 -14.00
N VAL A 163 -25.29 -36.00 -12.74
CA VAL A 163 -26.14 -36.87 -11.89
C VAL A 163 -26.00 -36.48 -10.40
N LEU A 164 -27.16 -36.51 -9.70
CA LEU A 164 -27.42 -36.25 -8.28
C LEU A 164 -27.11 -37.44 -7.35
N ALA A 165 -26.85 -37.17 -6.05
CA ALA A 165 -27.45 -37.83 -4.85
C ALA A 165 -26.87 -37.15 -3.57
N LYS A 166 -27.63 -36.44 -2.72
CA LYS A 166 -28.58 -36.81 -1.63
C LYS A 166 -27.93 -37.10 -0.25
N ASN A 167 -28.25 -36.20 0.70
CA ASN A 167 -28.33 -36.18 2.18
C ASN A 167 -27.72 -37.29 3.07
N ASP A 168 -27.12 -36.90 4.20
CA ASP A 168 -27.73 -36.91 5.56
C ASP A 168 -26.66 -36.62 6.65
N SER A 169 -26.96 -35.75 7.63
CA SER A 169 -26.77 -36.01 9.08
C SER A 169 -27.15 -34.80 9.95
N LYS A 170 -27.51 -35.11 11.20
CA LYS A 170 -28.34 -34.40 12.17
C LYS A 170 -27.60 -33.39 13.08
N SER A 171 -28.37 -32.35 13.46
CA SER A 171 -28.56 -31.73 14.79
C SER A 171 -27.41 -31.63 15.80
N THR A 172 -27.05 -30.38 16.16
CA THR A 172 -26.50 -30.03 17.49
C THR A 172 -27.07 -28.67 17.96
N ILE A 173 -27.32 -28.57 19.27
CA ILE A 173 -27.98 -27.48 20.00
C ILE A 173 -27.04 -26.27 20.12
N PRO A 174 -27.49 -25.00 20.00
CA PRO A 174 -26.61 -23.85 20.21
C PRO A 174 -26.32 -23.65 21.71
N LEU A 175 -25.06 -23.86 22.11
CA LEU A 175 -24.49 -23.21 23.29
C LEU A 175 -24.36 -21.72 23.00
N VAL A 176 -24.89 -20.86 23.86
CA VAL A 176 -24.64 -19.41 23.82
C VAL A 176 -23.21 -19.17 24.30
N PRO A 177 -22.30 -18.62 23.48
CA PRO A 177 -20.99 -18.23 23.96
C PRO A 177 -21.14 -16.93 24.76
N ILE A 178 -20.76 -16.96 26.04
CA ILE A 178 -20.51 -15.75 26.82
C ILE A 178 -19.33 -15.03 26.13
N LEU A 179 -19.63 -13.99 25.35
CA LEU A 179 -18.61 -13.15 24.74
C LEU A 179 -17.88 -12.37 25.85
N PHE A 180 -16.72 -12.89 26.24
CA PHE A 180 -15.68 -12.09 26.86
C PHE A 180 -15.17 -11.09 25.81
N ASN A 181 -15.73 -9.87 25.81
CA ASN A 181 -15.24 -8.81 24.94
C ASN A 181 -13.83 -8.41 25.39
N PHE A 182 -12.80 -8.96 24.74
CA PHE A 182 -11.39 -8.56 24.93
C PHE A 182 -11.20 -7.05 24.81
N ASN A 183 -12.00 -6.40 23.95
CA ASN A 183 -12.03 -4.94 23.83
C ASN A 183 -12.37 -4.26 25.16
N VAL A 184 -13.33 -4.78 25.94
CA VAL A 184 -13.69 -4.22 27.25
C VAL A 184 -12.56 -4.38 28.25
N ILE A 185 -11.90 -5.55 28.30
CA ILE A 185 -10.73 -5.76 29.16
C ILE A 185 -9.60 -4.80 28.78
N PHE A 186 -9.34 -4.64 27.49
CA PHE A 186 -8.33 -3.72 26.98
C PHE A 186 -8.63 -2.27 27.37
N PHE A 187 -9.88 -1.81 27.21
CA PHE A 187 -10.28 -0.45 27.59
C PHE A 187 -10.25 -0.22 29.10
N VAL A 188 -10.63 -1.22 29.91
CA VAL A 188 -10.50 -1.13 31.38
C VAL A 188 -9.04 -1.05 31.79
N PHE A 189 -8.18 -1.89 31.20
CA PHE A 189 -6.74 -1.85 31.46
C PHE A 189 -6.12 -0.51 31.04
N LEU A 190 -6.47 0.00 29.86
CA LEU A 190 -6.02 1.30 29.35
C LEU A 190 -6.47 2.44 30.28
N PHE A 191 -7.71 2.40 30.77
CA PHE A 191 -8.24 3.41 31.67
C PHE A 191 -7.51 3.40 33.03
N VAL A 192 -7.23 2.21 33.57
CA VAL A 192 -6.45 2.07 34.81
C VAL A 192 -5.02 2.58 34.62
N ALA A 193 -4.38 2.26 33.50
CA ALA A 193 -3.03 2.75 33.18
C ALA A 193 -2.99 4.29 33.11
N LEU A 194 -3.94 4.91 32.41
CA LEU A 194 -4.04 6.38 32.32
C LEU A 194 -4.33 7.03 33.68
N ALA A 195 -5.17 6.39 34.51
CA ALA A 195 -5.46 6.89 35.86
C ALA A 195 -4.23 6.83 36.77
N LEU A 196 -3.44 5.76 36.69
CA LEU A 196 -2.18 5.63 37.41
C LEU A 196 -1.15 6.64 36.93
N ASP A 197 -0.97 6.77 35.61
CA ASP A 197 -0.06 7.78 35.02
C ASP A 197 -0.44 9.19 35.47
N PHE A 198 -1.73 9.54 35.44
CA PHE A 198 -2.22 10.82 35.92
C PHE A 198 -1.99 11.02 37.43
N TYR A 199 -2.23 9.99 38.23
CA TYR A 199 -1.98 10.02 39.68
C TYR A 199 -0.49 10.22 39.99
N PHE A 200 0.41 9.51 39.32
CA PHE A 200 1.85 9.69 39.52
C PHE A 200 2.35 11.02 38.97
N ALA A 201 1.90 11.45 37.78
CA ALA A 201 2.28 12.72 37.20
C ALA A 201 1.84 13.93 38.05
N SER A 202 0.65 13.86 38.65
CA SER A 202 0.16 14.87 39.59
C SER A 202 0.91 14.86 40.92
N LYS A 203 1.22 13.67 41.47
CA LYS A 203 1.99 13.55 42.72
C LYS A 203 3.46 13.97 42.56
N LEU A 204 4.07 13.71 41.40
CA LEU A 204 5.46 14.06 41.08
C LEU A 204 5.65 15.50 40.59
N LYS A 205 4.58 16.33 40.56
CA LYS A 205 4.58 17.72 40.09
C LYS A 205 5.16 17.92 38.67
N LEU A 206 5.15 16.88 37.83
CA LEU A 206 5.69 16.92 36.46
C LEU A 206 4.79 17.72 35.52
N ILE A 207 3.50 17.83 35.85
CA ILE A 207 2.53 18.64 35.10
C ILE A 207 2.35 19.97 35.84
N ARG A 208 3.05 21.01 35.39
CA ARG A 208 2.81 22.37 35.86
C ARG A 208 1.57 22.93 35.15
N MET A 209 0.40 22.67 35.72
CA MET A 209 -0.87 23.20 35.22
C MET A 209 -0.92 24.73 35.45
N ASN A 210 -0.56 25.52 34.44
CA ASN A 210 -0.81 26.96 34.45
C ASN A 210 -2.28 27.21 34.05
N GLY A 211 -3.00 28.01 34.84
CA GLY A 211 -4.44 28.28 34.69
C GLY A 211 -4.90 28.95 33.38
N LYS A 212 -4.01 29.17 32.41
CA LYS A 212 -4.36 29.67 31.07
C LYS A 212 -4.86 28.58 30.11
N SER A 213 -4.55 27.30 30.34
CA SER A 213 -4.94 26.22 29.41
C SER A 213 -6.40 25.78 29.52
N ILE A 214 -7.09 26.04 30.64
CA ILE A 214 -8.49 25.61 30.84
C ILE A 214 -9.47 26.57 30.15
N ILE A 215 -9.11 27.84 29.99
CA ILE A 215 -10.03 28.87 29.47
C ILE A 215 -10.28 28.71 27.96
N HIS A 216 -9.35 28.11 27.20
CA HIS A 216 -9.57 27.83 25.77
C HIS A 216 -10.41 26.56 25.50
N ALA A 217 -10.56 25.65 26.47
CA ALA A 217 -11.33 24.42 26.29
C ALA A 217 -12.86 24.61 26.50
N LEU A 218 -13.28 25.78 26.99
CA LEU A 218 -14.70 26.08 27.29
C LEU A 218 -15.39 26.99 26.26
N PHE A 219 -14.72 27.35 25.14
CA PHE A 219 -15.29 28.28 24.15
C PHE A 219 -15.36 27.74 22.71
N ILE A 220 -15.32 26.42 22.53
CA ILE A 220 -15.71 25.76 21.29
C ILE A 220 -16.82 24.77 21.64
N GLY A 221 -18.03 25.32 21.75
CA GLY A 221 -19.31 24.63 21.82
C GLY A 221 -20.31 25.45 21.05
#